data_AF-A0A942PCN0-F1
#
_entry.id   AF-A0A942PCN0-F1
#
_cell.length_a   1.000
_cell.length_b   1.000
_cell.length_c   1.000
_cell.angle_alpha   90.00
_cell.angle_beta   90.00
_cell.angle_gamma   90.00
#
_symmetry.space_group_name_H-M   'P 1'
#
loop_
_entity.id
_entity.type
_entity.pdbx_description
1 polymer ?
#
loop_
_entity_poly.entity_id
_entity_poly.type
_entity_poly.pdbx_seq_one_letter_code
_entity_poly.pdbx_strand_id
1 'polypeptide(L)'
;MKAAFYFFIYTLFGSLFLLFGILYLSSIVGSTNYEVLSSCSFSKQTHLILFILFFIPFAIKIPMVPFHIWLPEAHVEAPTIGSIILASLLLKLGGYGLLRFTIPLF
;
A
#
# COMPACT_ATOMS: atom_id res chain seq x y z
N MET A 1 -13.89 14.56 13.24
CA MET A 1 -12.51 15.13 13.15
C MET A 1 -11.47 14.08 13.50
N LYS A 2 -11.67 13.34 14.60
CA LYS A 2 -10.80 12.23 15.01
C LYS A 2 -10.63 11.20 13.88
N ALA A 3 -11.70 10.74 13.23
CA ALA A 3 -11.60 9.75 12.15
C ALA A 3 -10.79 10.25 10.95
N ALA A 4 -10.94 11.52 10.57
CA ALA A 4 -10.17 12.12 9.48
C ALA A 4 -8.65 12.11 9.78
N PHE A 5 -8.25 12.42 11.02
CA PHE A 5 -6.86 12.33 11.46
C PHE A 5 -6.34 10.89 11.45
N TYR A 6 -7.12 9.91 11.94
CA TYR A 6 -6.74 8.50 11.86
C TYR A 6 -6.57 8.03 10.43
N PHE A 7 -7.54 8.31 9.57
CA PHE A 7 -7.48 7.98 8.15
C PHE A 7 -6.21 8.57 7.50
N PHE A 8 -5.95 9.86 7.73
CA PHE A 8 -4.79 10.54 7.18
C PHE A 8 -3.48 9.93 7.69
N ILE A 9 -3.29 9.76 9.00
CA ILE A 9 -2.03 9.26 9.57
C ILE A 9 -1.76 7.82 9.12
N TYR A 10 -2.76 6.94 9.14
CA TYR A 10 -2.58 5.56 8.70
C TYR A 10 -2.19 5.49 7.23
N THR A 11 -2.91 6.21 6.36
CA THR A 11 -2.66 6.17 4.91
C THR A 11 -1.36 6.89 4.53
N LEU A 12 -1.03 8.00 5.19
CA LEU A 12 0.23 8.72 5.00
C LEU A 12 1.42 7.85 5.41
N PHE A 13 1.37 7.25 6.60
CA PHE A 13 2.44 6.39 7.09
C PHE A 13 2.70 5.23 6.13
N GLY A 14 1.65 4.53 5.68
CA GLY A 14 1.79 3.51 4.64
C GLY A 14 2.41 4.06 3.35
N SER A 15 1.96 5.23 2.88
CA SER A 15 2.49 5.82 1.64
C SER A 15 3.98 6.16 1.70
N LEU A 16 4.51 6.56 2.87
CA LEU A 16 5.94 6.83 3.05
C LEU A 16 6.77 5.56 2.90
N PHE A 17 6.34 4.44 3.50
CA PHE A 17 7.01 3.14 3.34
C PHE A 17 7.01 2.69 1.88
N LEU A 18 5.88 2.85 1.19
CA LEU A 18 5.78 2.53 -0.23
C LEU A 18 6.73 3.40 -1.07
N LEU A 19 6.82 4.69 -0.76
CA LEU A 19 7.73 5.62 -1.45
C LEU A 19 9.19 5.18 -1.26
N PHE A 20 9.60 4.82 -0.04
CA PHE A 20 10.93 4.27 0.20
C PHE A 20 11.19 3.00 -0.60
N GLY A 21 10.21 2.09 -0.67
CA GLY A 21 10.29 0.88 -1.49
C GLY A 21 10.52 1.19 -2.98
N ILE A 22 9.74 2.12 -3.54
CA ILE A 22 9.86 2.52 -4.95
C ILE A 22 11.22 3.18 -5.22
N LEU A 23 11.68 4.07 -4.35
CA LEU A 23 12.97 4.74 -4.49
C LEU A 23 14.13 3.73 -4.41
N TYR A 24 14.10 2.82 -3.44
CA TYR A 24 15.11 1.78 -3.30
C TYR A 24 15.16 0.87 -4.53
N LEU A 25 14.00 0.43 -5.02
CA LEU A 25 13.89 -0.37 -6.23
C LEU A 25 14.39 0.39 -7.47
N SER A 26 14.07 1.68 -7.59
CA SER A 26 14.57 2.54 -8.67
C SER A 26 16.09 2.73 -8.61
N SER A 27 16.71 2.73 -7.42
CA SER A 27 18.16 2.83 -7.29
C SER A 27 18.90 1.56 -7.70
N ILE A 28 18.26 0.39 -7.62
CA ILE A 28 18.85 -0.90 -8.01
C ILE A 28 18.65 -1.15 -9.50
N VAL A 29 17.43 -0.96 -9.99
CA VAL A 29 17.06 -1.30 -11.38
C VAL A 29 17.29 -0.13 -12.34
N GLY A 30 17.30 1.12 -11.85
CA GLY A 30 17.40 2.33 -12.67
C GLY A 30 16.12 2.69 -13.41
N SER A 31 15.03 1.93 -13.20
CA SER A 31 13.72 2.21 -13.81
C SER A 31 12.57 1.84 -12.87
N THR A 32 11.40 2.44 -13.12
CA THR A 32 10.14 2.13 -12.45
C THR A 32 9.12 1.48 -13.38
N ASN A 33 9.53 1.12 -14.61
CA ASN A 33 8.66 0.47 -15.57
C ASN A 33 8.38 -0.97 -15.14
N TYR A 34 7.10 -1.33 -15.03
CA TYR A 34 6.66 -2.65 -14.59
C TYR A 34 7.27 -3.81 -15.40
N GLU A 35 7.35 -3.68 -16.72
CA GLU A 35 7.87 -4.74 -17.59
C GLU A 35 9.34 -5.04 -17.28
N VAL A 36 10.14 -3.98 -17.11
CA VAL A 36 11.55 -4.08 -16.73
C VAL A 36 11.68 -4.75 -15.36
N LEU A 37 10.89 -4.29 -14.38
CA LEU A 37 10.91 -4.84 -13.02
C LEU A 37 10.54 -6.33 -12.97
N SER A 38 9.57 -6.75 -13.77
CA SER A 38 9.15 -8.16 -13.83
C SER A 38 10.20 -9.09 -14.44
N SER A 39 11.17 -8.54 -15.18
CA SER A 39 12.28 -9.29 -15.76
C SER A 39 13.54 -9.34 -14.87
N CYS A 40 13.58 -8.55 -13.80
CA CYS A 40 14.73 -8.47 -12.91
C CYS A 40 14.69 -9.58 -11.84
N SER A 41 15.85 -10.17 -11.56
CA SER A 41 16.03 -11.10 -10.45
C SER A 41 16.73 -10.40 -9.28
N PHE A 42 16.16 -10.51 -8.09
CA PHE A 42 16.73 -9.95 -6.86
C PHE A 42 17.38 -11.03 -5.99
N SER A 43 18.36 -10.65 -5.17
CA SER A 43 18.86 -11.53 -4.11
C SER A 43 17.74 -11.79 -3.08
N LYS A 44 17.81 -12.93 -2.37
CA LYS A 44 16.81 -13.30 -1.36
C LYS A 44 16.62 -12.22 -0.27
N GLN A 45 17.71 -11.56 0.13
CA GLN A 45 17.66 -10.51 1.14
C GLN A 45 16.98 -9.24 0.62
N THR A 46 17.33 -8.79 -0.60
CA THR A 46 16.69 -7.63 -1.24
C THR A 46 15.21 -7.88 -1.50
N HIS A 47 14.84 -9.10 -1.88
CA HIS A 47 13.46 -9.52 -2.11
C HIS A 47 12.62 -9.39 -0.84
N LEU A 48 13.12 -9.90 0.29
CA LEU A 48 12.42 -9.83 1.58
C LEU A 48 12.26 -8.38 2.07
N ILE A 49 13.28 -7.53 1.90
CA ILE A 49 13.22 -6.11 2.26
C ILE A 49 12.17 -5.38 1.42
N LEU A 50 12.21 -5.56 0.09
CA LEU A 50 11.25 -4.95 -0.84
C LEU A 50 9.83 -5.48 -0.61
N PHE A 51 9.68 -6.77 -0.35
CA PHE A 51 8.40 -7.38 0.02
C PHE A 51 7.80 -6.66 1.23
N ILE A 52 8.55 -6.49 2.32
CA ILE A 52 8.05 -5.81 3.52
C ILE A 52 7.69 -4.35 3.24
N LEU A 53 8.55 -3.62 2.50
CA LEU A 53 8.33 -2.22 2.14
C LEU A 53 7.07 -2.01 1.29
N PHE A 54 6.71 -2.96 0.43
CA PHE A 54 5.48 -2.90 -0.37
C PHE A 54 4.28 -3.52 0.36
N PHE A 55 4.47 -4.57 1.16
CA PHE A 55 3.41 -5.29 1.84
C PHE A 55 2.75 -4.45 2.94
N ILE A 56 3.53 -3.81 3.83
CA ILE A 56 2.98 -3.01 4.95
C ILE A 56 2.02 -1.91 4.46
N PRO A 57 2.39 -1.06 3.47
CA PRO A 57 1.48 -0.04 2.92
C PRO A 57 0.17 -0.61 2.37
N PHE A 58 0.24 -1.71 1.62
CA PHE A 58 -0.95 -2.33 1.05
C PHE A 58 -1.80 -3.01 2.13
N ALA A 59 -1.19 -3.64 3.14
CA ALA A 59 -1.89 -4.19 4.29
C ALA A 59 -2.66 -3.11 5.08
N ILE A 60 -2.10 -1.90 5.21
CA ILE A 60 -2.79 -0.74 5.81
C ILE A 60 -3.97 -0.30 4.92
N LYS A 61 -3.79 -0.23 3.59
CA LYS A 61 -4.85 0.17 2.65
C LYS A 61 -5.97 -0.87 2.46
N ILE A 62 -5.72 -2.17 2.71
CA ILE A 62 -6.67 -3.30 2.68
C ILE A 62 -7.32 -3.57 4.06
N PRO A 63 -7.14 -2.66 5.03
CA PRO A 63 -7.24 -2.89 6.48
C PRO A 63 -7.05 -4.34 6.96
N MET A 64 -5.85 -4.91 6.80
CA MET A 64 -5.50 -6.19 7.44
C MET A 64 -5.24 -6.02 8.95
N VAL A 65 -5.41 -7.07 9.75
CA VAL A 65 -4.99 -7.06 11.17
C VAL A 65 -3.46 -6.91 11.23
N PRO A 66 -2.88 -5.99 12.03
CA PRO A 66 -3.49 -5.12 13.05
C PRO A 66 -3.88 -3.69 12.59
N PHE A 67 -3.76 -3.37 11.30
CA PHE A 67 -3.92 -2.02 10.74
C PHE A 67 -5.36 -1.61 10.37
N HIS A 68 -6.38 -2.35 10.82
CA HIS A 68 -7.76 -2.18 10.35
C HIS A 68 -8.56 -1.06 11.03
N ILE A 69 -8.05 -0.51 12.13
CA ILE A 69 -8.81 0.37 13.05
C ILE A 69 -9.30 1.67 12.39
N TRP A 70 -8.56 2.19 11.40
CA TRP A 70 -8.97 3.41 10.71
C TRP A 70 -10.25 3.23 9.88
N LEU A 71 -10.56 2.00 9.43
CA LEU A 71 -11.67 1.73 8.52
C LEU A 71 -13.04 1.90 9.19
N PRO A 72 -13.35 1.28 10.35
CA PRO A 72 -14.62 1.49 11.04
C PRO A 72 -14.88 2.97 11.35
N GLU A 73 -13.88 3.67 11.89
CA GLU A 73 -13.98 5.09 12.24
C GLU A 73 -14.24 5.97 11.01
N ALA A 74 -13.55 5.70 9.89
CA ALA A 74 -13.74 6.43 8.65
C ALA A 74 -15.16 6.27 8.07
N HIS A 75 -15.74 5.07 8.15
CA HIS A 75 -17.10 4.83 7.66
C HIS A 75 -18.20 5.47 8.52
N VAL A 76 -18.00 5.56 9.84
CA VAL A 76 -18.96 6.17 10.76
C VAL A 76 -19.03 7.69 10.58
N GLU A 77 -17.89 8.36 10.39
CA GLU A 77 -17.85 9.83 10.27
C GLU A 77 -18.04 10.35 8.83
N ALA A 78 -17.85 9.51 7.79
CA ALA A 78 -17.93 9.97 6.40
C ALA A 78 -19.37 10.18 5.91
N PRO A 79 -19.63 11.18 5.03
CA PRO A 79 -20.90 11.29 4.33
C PRO A 79 -21.13 10.05 3.46
N THR A 80 -22.39 9.75 3.13
CA THR A 80 -22.78 8.55 2.36
C THR A 80 -21.95 8.35 1.10
N ILE A 81 -21.76 9.40 0.31
CA ILE A 81 -20.93 9.38 -0.90
C ILE A 81 -19.46 9.06 -0.58
N GLY A 82 -18.91 9.63 0.49
CA GLY A 82 -17.54 9.36 0.93
C GLY A 82 -17.34 7.89 1.32
N SER A 83 -18.29 7.33 2.08
CA SER A 83 -18.29 5.90 2.44
C SER A 83 -18.38 4.99 1.22
N ILE A 84 -19.19 5.34 0.22
CA ILE A 84 -19.30 4.58 -1.04
C ILE A 84 -17.97 4.57 -1.79
N ILE A 85 -17.31 5.74 -1.96
CA ILE A 85 -16.01 5.83 -2.64
C ILE A 85 -14.93 5.06 -1.89
N LEU A 86 -14.91 5.17 -0.56
CA LEU A 86 -13.94 4.48 0.29
C LEU A 86 -14.07 2.96 0.15
N ALA A 87 -15.29 2.43 0.24
CA ALA A 87 -15.54 1.01 0.11
C ALA A 87 -15.28 0.50 -1.32
N SER A 88 -15.76 1.21 -2.35
CA SER A 88 -15.75 0.75 -3.75
C SER A 88 -14.39 0.86 -4.43
N LEU A 89 -13.61 1.90 -4.11
CA LEU A 89 -12.39 2.25 -4.82
C LEU A 89 -11.15 2.08 -3.94
N LEU A 90 -11.09 2.77 -2.79
CA LEU A 90 -9.86 2.81 -1.98
C LEU A 90 -9.42 1.43 -1.49
N LEU A 91 -10.36 0.60 -1.02
CA LEU A 91 -10.05 -0.77 -0.58
C LEU A 91 -9.60 -1.67 -1.74
N LYS A 92 -10.17 -1.48 -2.94
CA LYS A 92 -9.84 -2.27 -4.13
C LYS A 92 -8.46 -1.91 -4.67
N LEU A 93 -8.09 -0.63 -4.63
CA LEU A 93 -6.76 -0.17 -5.03
C LEU A 93 -5.65 -0.76 -4.15
N GLY A 94 -5.90 -0.92 -2.85
CA GLY A 94 -4.98 -1.62 -1.95
C GLY A 94 -4.77 -3.07 -2.40
N GLY A 95 -5.86 -3.81 -2.62
CA GLY A 95 -5.82 -5.20 -3.07
C GLY A 95 -5.15 -5.36 -4.44
N TYR A 96 -5.48 -4.50 -5.38
CA TYR A 96 -4.85 -4.45 -6.70
C TYR A 96 -3.33 -4.24 -6.59
N GLY A 97 -2.88 -3.31 -5.75
CA GLY A 97 -1.46 -3.04 -5.55
C GLY A 97 -0.70 -4.25 -5.01
N LEU A 98 -1.30 -4.97 -4.05
CA LEU A 98 -0.71 -6.18 -3.48
C LEU A 98 -0.60 -7.30 -4.53
N LEU A 99 -1.67 -7.52 -5.31
CA LEU A 99 -1.71 -8.52 -6.38
C LEU A 99 -0.79 -8.17 -7.55
N ARG A 100 -0.65 -6.88 -7.89
CA ARG A 100 0.11 -6.43 -9.06
C ARG A 100 1.59 -6.25 -8.76
N PHE A 101 1.96 -5.77 -7.58
CA PHE A 101 3.35 -5.43 -7.28
C PHE A 101 3.97 -6.39 -6.28
N THR A 102 3.31 -6.66 -5.15
CA THR A 102 3.95 -7.40 -4.06
C THR A 102 4.18 -8.87 -4.37
N ILE A 103 3.15 -9.58 -4.84
CA ILE A 103 3.22 -11.04 -5.08
C ILE A 103 4.06 -11.43 -6.32
N PRO A 104 3.95 -10.73 -7.47
CA PRO A 104 4.69 -11.15 -8.66
C PRO A 104 6.12 -10.60 -8.74
N LEU A 105 6.44 -9.50 -8.03
CA LEU A 105 7.79 -8.91 -8.06
C LEU A 105 8.66 -9.35 -6.87
N PHE A 106 8.06 -9.72 -5.72
CA PHE A 106 8.75 -10.05 -4.46
C PHE A 106 8.10 -11.22 -3.69
#